data_AF-A0A094ZZ35-F1
#
_entry.id   AF-A0A094ZZ35-F1
#
_cell.length_a   1.000
_cell.length_b   1.000
_cell.length_c   1.000
_cell.angle_alpha   90.00
_cell.angle_beta   90.00
_cell.angle_gamma   90.00
#
_symmetry.space_group_name_H-M   'P 1'
#
loop_
_entity.id
_entity.type
_entity.pdbx_description
1 polymer ?
#
loop_
_entity_poly.entity_id
_entity_poly.type
_entity_poly.pdbx_seq_one_letter_code
_entity_poly.pdbx_strand_id
1 'polypeptide(L)'
;PPKKKPGKKKGKKSSTSSKSKTPTVVDGVSTTEMTKEELEEHIIRLREELEREREERNYFQLERDKVNTFWEISKQQLEDRSAELRNKEREMEESEERHQLELKVYKQKVKHLLYEHQNNISELKAETATAIRINQEEHLKVQGLLRQDEQNLKIKLRETQLSSEDNVRTLKKEHEHEVKK
;
A
#
# COMPACT_ATOMS: atom_id res chain seq x y z
N PRO A 1 37.51 -30.58 -6.34
CA PRO A 1 38.03 -31.97 -6.22
C PRO A 1 37.93 -32.76 -7.54
N PRO A 2 39.04 -32.94 -8.30
CA PRO A 2 39.03 -33.70 -9.55
C PRO A 2 39.52 -35.15 -9.35
N LYS A 3 38.88 -36.12 -10.02
CA LYS A 3 39.31 -37.53 -10.06
C LYS A 3 39.84 -37.92 -11.44
N LYS A 4 41.16 -38.20 -11.45
CA LYS A 4 41.96 -39.18 -12.23
C LYS A 4 41.51 -39.60 -13.65
N LYS A 5 42.34 -39.28 -14.64
CA LYS A 5 42.56 -40.06 -15.88
C LYS A 5 43.56 -41.20 -15.63
N PRO A 6 43.45 -42.38 -16.27
CA PRO A 6 44.56 -43.33 -16.38
C PRO A 6 45.30 -43.13 -17.72
N GLY A 7 46.62 -43.08 -17.65
CA GLY A 7 47.50 -43.07 -18.81
C GLY A 7 47.74 -44.47 -19.38
N LYS A 8 47.99 -44.55 -20.68
CA LYS A 8 48.61 -45.72 -21.32
C LYS A 8 49.66 -45.25 -22.33
N LYS A 9 50.93 -45.47 -21.99
CA LYS A 9 52.11 -45.34 -22.86
C LYS A 9 52.07 -46.43 -23.95
N LYS A 10 52.39 -46.05 -25.19
CA LYS A 10 52.96 -46.96 -26.21
C LYS A 10 54.01 -46.18 -26.99
N GLY A 11 55.28 -46.48 -26.74
CA GLY A 11 56.38 -46.00 -27.58
C GLY A 11 56.63 -46.98 -28.72
N LYS A 12 57.04 -46.49 -29.89
CA LYS A 12 58.05 -47.14 -30.73
C LYS A 12 58.61 -46.20 -31.81
N LYS A 13 59.93 -46.01 -31.71
CA LYS A 13 60.98 -45.91 -32.73
C LYS A 13 60.92 -44.85 -33.84
N SER A 14 61.96 -44.02 -33.77
CA SER A 14 62.69 -43.35 -34.83
C SER A 14 63.00 -44.22 -36.06
N SER A 15 62.82 -43.65 -37.25
CA SER A 15 63.60 -43.98 -38.45
C SER A 15 63.79 -42.72 -39.31
N THR A 16 65.01 -42.22 -39.32
CA THR A 16 65.56 -41.33 -40.35
C THR A 16 65.51 -42.03 -41.72
N SER A 17 64.77 -41.47 -42.67
CA SER A 17 64.80 -41.88 -44.08
C SER A 17 64.91 -40.65 -44.98
N SER A 18 66.07 -40.55 -45.64
CA SER A 18 66.33 -39.98 -46.98
C SER A 18 65.32 -38.97 -47.55
N LYS A 19 65.79 -37.71 -47.71
CA LYS A 19 65.19 -36.68 -48.58
C LYS A 19 65.12 -37.17 -50.03
N SER A 20 63.97 -37.68 -50.46
CA SER A 20 63.51 -37.54 -51.84
C SER A 20 62.90 -36.14 -51.97
N LYS A 21 63.44 -35.30 -52.86
CA LYS A 21 62.82 -34.00 -53.19
C LYS A 21 61.55 -34.27 -53.99
N THR A 22 60.42 -34.45 -53.32
CA THR A 22 59.11 -34.34 -53.97
C THR A 22 58.95 -32.89 -54.46
N PRO A 23 58.56 -32.66 -55.73
CA PRO A 23 58.33 -31.30 -56.22
C PRO A 23 57.29 -30.63 -55.32
N THR A 24 57.64 -29.46 -54.80
CA THR A 24 56.70 -28.69 -53.98
C THR A 24 55.70 -28.08 -54.95
N VAL A 25 54.44 -28.47 -54.85
CA VAL A 25 53.36 -27.91 -55.67
C VAL A 25 52.74 -26.78 -54.88
N VAL A 26 52.77 -25.57 -55.45
CA VAL A 26 52.15 -24.38 -54.88
C VAL A 26 51.16 -23.87 -55.92
N ASP A 27 49.89 -23.68 -55.53
CA ASP A 27 48.75 -23.34 -56.41
C ASP A 27 48.60 -24.22 -57.66
N GLY A 28 48.88 -25.52 -57.55
CA GLY A 28 48.69 -26.48 -58.63
C GLY A 28 49.81 -26.50 -59.70
N VAL A 29 50.86 -25.68 -59.54
CA VAL A 29 52.03 -25.65 -60.44
C VAL A 29 53.27 -26.19 -59.73
N SER A 30 54.10 -26.95 -60.45
CA SER A 30 55.34 -27.50 -59.91
C SER A 30 56.41 -26.41 -59.81
N THR A 31 56.90 -26.14 -58.59
CA THR A 31 57.98 -25.16 -58.34
C THR A 31 59.31 -25.48 -59.03
N THR A 32 59.44 -26.67 -59.64
CA THR A 32 60.61 -27.07 -60.43
C THR A 32 60.65 -26.49 -61.84
N GLU A 33 59.53 -25.98 -62.35
CA GLU A 33 59.39 -25.46 -63.73
C GLU A 33 59.37 -23.92 -63.81
N MET A 34 59.29 -23.24 -62.66
CA MET A 34 59.25 -21.78 -62.58
C MET A 34 60.65 -21.18 -62.56
N THR A 35 60.84 -20.07 -63.27
CA THR A 35 62.07 -19.28 -63.20
C THR A 35 62.21 -18.60 -61.84
N LYS A 36 63.43 -18.17 -61.51
CA LYS A 36 63.72 -17.51 -60.23
C LYS A 36 62.84 -16.27 -60.00
N GLU A 37 62.62 -15.47 -61.03
CA GLU A 37 61.81 -14.25 -60.99
C GLU A 37 60.32 -14.59 -60.76
N GLU A 38 59.78 -15.59 -61.46
CA GLU A 38 58.40 -16.06 -61.27
C GLU A 38 58.17 -16.65 -59.87
N LEU A 39 59.17 -17.33 -59.29
CA LEU A 39 59.12 -17.81 -57.91
C LEU A 39 59.15 -16.66 -56.90
N GLU A 40 59.94 -15.61 -57.14
CA GLU A 40 59.98 -14.41 -56.29
C GLU A 40 58.65 -13.65 -56.30
N GLU A 41 58.05 -13.45 -57.48
CA GLU A 41 56.71 -12.84 -57.61
C GLU A 41 55.62 -13.68 -56.95
N HIS A 42 55.70 -15.01 -57.05
CA HIS A 42 54.75 -15.91 -56.41
C HIS A 42 54.87 -15.88 -54.87
N ILE A 43 56.08 -15.79 -54.34
CA ILE A 43 56.32 -15.58 -52.90
C ILE A 43 55.70 -14.26 -52.42
N ILE A 44 55.79 -13.20 -53.23
CA ILE A 44 55.16 -11.90 -52.90
C ILE A 44 53.64 -12.04 -52.87
N ARG A 45 53.02 -12.62 -53.90
CA ARG A 45 51.56 -12.84 -53.95
C ARG A 45 51.05 -13.64 -52.77
N LEU A 46 51.70 -14.75 -52.42
CA LEU A 46 51.30 -15.58 -51.28
C LEU A 46 51.43 -14.85 -49.94
N ARG A 47 52.40 -13.95 -49.81
CA ARG A 47 52.54 -13.11 -48.60
C ARG A 47 51.42 -12.07 -48.52
N GLU A 48 51.05 -11.46 -49.63
CA GLU A 48 49.94 -10.51 -49.70
C GLU A 48 48.59 -11.18 -49.43
N GLU A 49 48.36 -12.38 -49.97
CA GLU A 49 47.17 -13.19 -49.69
C GLU A 49 47.12 -13.62 -48.22
N LEU A 50 48.24 -14.08 -47.66
CA LEU A 50 48.33 -14.43 -46.24
C LEU A 50 48.02 -13.23 -45.34
N GLU A 51 48.49 -12.04 -45.68
CA GLU A 51 48.22 -10.83 -44.90
C GLU A 51 46.76 -10.40 -45.04
N ARG A 52 46.19 -10.47 -46.25
CA ARG A 52 44.74 -10.23 -46.46
C ARG A 52 43.88 -11.19 -45.65
N GLU A 53 44.18 -12.49 -45.68
CA GLU A 53 43.43 -13.48 -44.88
C GLU A 53 43.56 -13.25 -43.37
N ARG A 54 44.71 -12.71 -42.91
CA ARG A 54 44.89 -12.32 -41.50
C ARG A 54 44.04 -11.11 -41.13
N GLU A 55 44.01 -10.08 -41.98
CA GLU A 55 43.17 -8.91 -41.80
C GLU A 55 41.69 -9.29 -41.80
N GLU A 56 41.25 -10.12 -42.74
CA GLU A 56 39.87 -10.61 -42.81
C GLU A 56 39.51 -11.43 -41.57
N ARG A 57 40.38 -12.34 -41.12
CA ARG A 57 40.16 -13.09 -39.86
C ARG A 57 40.03 -12.14 -38.66
N ASN A 58 40.89 -11.13 -38.57
CA ASN A 58 40.85 -10.15 -37.49
C ASN A 58 39.54 -9.36 -37.53
N TYR A 59 39.14 -8.89 -38.71
CA TYR A 59 37.87 -8.19 -38.92
C TYR A 59 36.67 -9.02 -38.49
N PHE A 60 36.56 -10.27 -38.94
CA PHE A 60 35.46 -11.16 -38.55
C PHE A 60 35.47 -11.53 -37.06
N GLN A 61 36.64 -11.55 -36.42
CA GLN A 61 36.74 -11.74 -34.98
C GLN A 61 36.16 -10.53 -34.23
N LEU A 62 36.54 -9.31 -34.62
CA LEU A 62 36.01 -8.08 -34.02
C LEU A 62 34.49 -7.95 -34.22
N GLU A 63 33.99 -8.26 -35.42
CA GLU A 63 32.55 -8.24 -35.69
C GLU A 63 31.79 -9.30 -34.88
N ARG A 64 32.36 -10.51 -34.71
CA ARG A 64 31.79 -11.54 -33.82
C ARG A 64 31.73 -11.05 -32.37
N ASP A 65 32.82 -10.50 -31.86
CA ASP A 65 32.91 -10.06 -30.46
C ASP A 65 31.94 -8.89 -30.20
N LYS A 66 31.78 -8.00 -31.18
CA LYS A 66 30.78 -6.93 -31.16
C LYS A 66 29.34 -7.46 -31.15
N VAL A 67 29.01 -8.43 -32.01
CA VAL A 67 27.68 -9.08 -32.02
C VAL A 67 27.40 -9.78 -30.69
N ASN A 68 28.39 -10.50 -30.14
CA ASN A 68 28.26 -11.15 -28.84
C ASN A 68 28.00 -10.12 -27.73
N THR A 69 28.76 -9.02 -27.72
CA THR A 69 28.57 -7.92 -26.75
C THR A 69 27.15 -7.34 -26.83
N PHE A 70 26.66 -7.05 -28.04
CA PHE A 70 25.29 -6.57 -28.22
C PHE A 70 24.24 -7.58 -27.78
N TRP A 71 24.46 -8.86 -28.04
CA TRP A 71 23.56 -9.92 -27.60
C TRP A 71 23.52 -10.02 -26.08
N GLU A 72 24.66 -10.00 -25.40
CA GLU A 72 24.74 -10.03 -23.94
C GLU A 72 24.05 -8.82 -23.32
N ILE A 73 24.31 -7.62 -23.83
CA ILE A 73 23.64 -6.38 -23.37
C ILE A 73 22.14 -6.48 -23.58
N SER A 74 21.68 -6.86 -24.77
CA SER A 74 20.25 -6.91 -25.08
C SER A 74 19.53 -7.97 -24.24
N LYS A 75 20.20 -9.10 -23.98
CA LYS A 75 19.68 -10.15 -23.11
C LYS A 75 19.55 -9.65 -21.67
N GLN A 76 20.58 -9.00 -21.13
CA GLN A 76 20.53 -8.43 -19.78
C GLN A 76 19.43 -7.37 -19.67
N GLN A 77 19.32 -6.47 -20.65
CA GLN A 77 18.26 -5.47 -20.70
C GLN A 77 16.88 -6.11 -20.71
N LEU A 78 16.67 -7.19 -21.47
CA LEU A 78 15.39 -7.91 -21.48
C LEU A 78 15.07 -8.53 -20.12
N GLU A 79 16.06 -9.13 -19.46
CA GLU A 79 15.92 -9.70 -18.12
C GLU A 79 15.58 -8.62 -17.08
N ASP A 80 16.28 -7.48 -17.12
CA ASP A 80 16.05 -6.33 -16.24
C ASP A 80 14.64 -5.76 -16.42
N ARG A 81 14.22 -5.53 -17.68
CA ARG A 81 12.87 -5.02 -17.99
C ARG A 81 11.78 -6.00 -17.59
N SER A 82 12.02 -7.30 -17.73
CA SER A 82 11.08 -8.32 -17.27
C SER A 82 10.95 -8.34 -15.75
N ALA A 83 12.05 -8.12 -15.02
CA ALA A 83 12.03 -8.01 -13.56
C ALA A 83 11.34 -6.71 -13.10
N GLU A 84 11.62 -5.58 -13.75
CA GLU A 84 10.92 -4.31 -13.50
C GLU A 84 9.41 -4.44 -13.68
N LEU A 85 8.97 -5.10 -14.76
CA LEU A 85 7.56 -5.31 -15.05
C LEU A 85 6.87 -6.13 -13.96
N ARG A 86 7.47 -7.25 -13.52
CA ARG A 86 6.93 -8.06 -12.42
C ARG A 86 6.87 -7.30 -11.10
N ASN A 87 7.86 -6.47 -10.82
CA ASN A 87 7.86 -5.64 -9.62
C ASN A 87 6.74 -4.60 -9.68
N LYS A 88 6.51 -4.00 -10.86
CA LYS A 88 5.41 -3.04 -11.06
C LYS A 88 4.04 -3.69 -10.98
N GLU A 89 3.86 -4.89 -11.52
CA GLU A 89 2.63 -5.67 -11.35
C GLU A 89 2.34 -5.93 -9.87
N ARG A 90 3.35 -6.37 -9.11
CA ARG A 90 3.21 -6.57 -7.66
C ARG A 90 2.87 -5.27 -6.90
N GLU A 91 3.54 -4.17 -7.25
CA GLU A 91 3.28 -2.86 -6.63
C GLU A 91 1.84 -2.40 -6.90
N MET A 92 1.33 -2.65 -8.12
CA MET A 92 -0.07 -2.38 -8.48
C MET A 92 -1.02 -3.25 -7.66
N GLU A 93 -0.80 -4.57 -7.60
CA GLU A 93 -1.62 -5.50 -6.80
C GLU A 93 -1.66 -5.08 -5.33
N GLU A 94 -0.52 -4.79 -4.71
CA GLU A 94 -0.47 -4.32 -3.32
C GLU A 94 -1.20 -2.99 -3.12
N SER A 95 -1.11 -2.08 -4.09
CA SER A 95 -1.83 -0.80 -4.04
C SER A 95 -3.35 -1.00 -4.14
N GLU A 96 -3.80 -1.92 -5.00
CA GLU A 96 -5.21 -2.28 -5.11
C GLU A 96 -5.73 -2.94 -3.84
N GLU A 97 -4.97 -3.86 -3.25
CA GLU A 97 -5.30 -4.49 -1.97
C GLU A 97 -5.41 -3.46 -0.83
N ARG A 98 -4.43 -2.55 -0.72
CA ARG A 98 -4.47 -1.44 0.24
C ARG A 98 -5.72 -0.58 0.05
N HIS A 99 -6.01 -0.19 -1.19
CA HIS A 99 -7.19 0.62 -1.48
C HIS A 99 -8.50 -0.10 -1.14
N GLN A 100 -8.60 -1.40 -1.42
CA GLN A 100 -9.76 -2.21 -1.04
C GLN A 100 -9.94 -2.31 0.49
N LEU A 101 -8.84 -2.45 1.24
CA LEU A 101 -8.87 -2.45 2.70
C LEU A 101 -9.34 -1.10 3.25
N GLU A 102 -8.82 0.01 2.72
CA GLU A 102 -9.26 1.35 3.08
C GLU A 102 -10.76 1.53 2.83
N LEU A 103 -11.26 1.11 1.66
CA LEU A 103 -12.68 1.19 1.35
C LEU A 103 -13.55 0.39 2.35
N LYS A 104 -13.08 -0.79 2.77
CA LYS A 104 -13.76 -1.60 3.81
C LYS A 104 -13.77 -0.88 5.16
N VAL A 105 -12.65 -0.29 5.57
CA VAL A 105 -12.55 0.48 6.82
C VAL A 105 -13.47 1.70 6.78
N TYR A 106 -13.46 2.49 5.70
CA TYR A 106 -14.35 3.63 5.55
C TYR A 106 -15.82 3.22 5.55
N LYS A 107 -16.18 2.13 4.86
CA LYS A 107 -17.54 1.58 4.89
C LYS A 107 -17.96 1.22 6.31
N GLN A 108 -17.08 0.60 7.09
CA GLN A 108 -17.37 0.26 8.49
C GLN A 108 -17.48 1.52 9.36
N LYS A 109 -16.62 2.52 9.14
CA LYS A 109 -16.67 3.80 9.85
C LYS A 109 -17.99 4.53 9.62
N VAL A 110 -18.48 4.56 8.38
CA VAL A 110 -19.79 5.14 8.05
C VAL A 110 -20.92 4.37 8.75
N LYS A 111 -20.90 3.03 8.72
CA LYS A 111 -21.89 2.21 9.43
C LYS A 111 -21.89 2.50 10.94
N HIS A 112 -20.72 2.59 11.55
CA HIS A 112 -20.59 2.88 12.97
C HIS A 112 -21.13 4.28 13.32
N LEU A 113 -20.76 5.31 12.57
CA LEU A 113 -21.27 6.67 12.76
C LEU A 113 -22.80 6.73 12.65
N LEU A 114 -23.39 6.07 11.64
CA LEU A 114 -24.85 6.01 11.51
C LEU A 114 -25.52 5.31 12.69
N TYR A 115 -24.91 4.23 13.18
CA TYR A 115 -25.39 3.52 14.36
C TYR A 115 -25.30 4.39 15.62
N GLU A 116 -24.18 5.07 15.85
CA GLU A 116 -24.02 5.99 16.98
C GLU A 116 -25.03 7.13 16.93
N HIS A 117 -25.22 7.77 15.77
CA HIS A 117 -26.23 8.81 15.62
C HIS A 117 -27.64 8.30 15.92
N GLN A 118 -27.99 7.11 15.41
CA GLN A 118 -29.30 6.52 15.69
C GLN A 118 -29.48 6.19 17.18
N ASN A 119 -28.43 5.69 17.83
CA ASN A 119 -28.45 5.41 19.26
C ASN A 119 -28.61 6.70 20.08
N ASN A 120 -27.79 7.72 19.81
CA ASN A 120 -27.87 9.02 20.48
C ASN A 120 -29.25 9.68 20.32
N ILE A 121 -29.86 9.60 19.13
CA ILE A 121 -31.22 10.11 18.92
C ILE A 121 -32.23 9.34 19.77
N SER A 122 -32.06 8.02 19.88
CA SER A 122 -32.96 7.16 20.65
C SER A 122 -32.85 7.42 22.15
N GLU A 123 -31.62 7.56 22.65
CA GLU A 123 -31.31 7.95 24.04
C GLU A 123 -31.87 9.34 24.36
N LEU A 124 -31.58 10.34 23.53
CA LEU A 124 -32.07 11.71 23.75
C LEU A 124 -33.60 11.77 23.79
N LYS A 125 -34.28 10.99 22.93
CA LYS A 125 -35.75 10.89 22.96
C LYS A 125 -36.26 10.26 24.25
N ALA A 126 -35.62 9.19 24.72
CA ALA A 126 -35.97 8.55 25.98
C ALA A 126 -35.75 9.49 27.17
N GLU A 127 -34.58 10.13 27.24
CA GLU A 127 -34.24 11.12 28.27
C GLU A 127 -35.24 12.27 28.28
N THR A 128 -35.54 12.86 27.11
CA THR A 128 -36.52 13.95 26.98
C THR A 128 -37.90 13.51 27.46
N ALA A 129 -38.37 12.32 27.08
CA ALA A 129 -39.67 11.81 27.53
C ALA A 129 -39.71 11.62 29.05
N THR A 130 -38.64 11.09 29.65
CA THR A 130 -38.54 10.95 31.11
C THR A 130 -38.50 12.31 31.82
N ALA A 131 -37.76 13.29 31.28
CA ALA A 131 -37.68 14.63 31.83
C ALA A 131 -39.04 15.35 31.78
N ILE A 132 -39.77 15.24 30.67
CA ILE A 132 -41.14 15.79 30.55
C ILE A 132 -42.05 15.16 31.61
N ARG A 133 -42.02 13.83 31.77
CA ARG A 133 -42.85 13.14 32.77
C ARG A 133 -42.54 13.62 34.20
N ILE A 134 -41.26 13.70 34.56
CA ILE A 134 -40.83 14.17 35.88
C ILE A 134 -41.32 15.60 36.11
N ASN A 135 -41.11 16.49 35.14
CA ASN A 135 -41.53 17.89 35.25
C ASN A 135 -43.07 18.02 35.37
N GLN A 136 -43.83 17.21 34.64
CA GLN A 136 -45.30 17.15 34.78
C GLN A 136 -45.72 16.68 36.18
N GLU A 137 -45.08 15.64 36.71
CA GLU A 137 -45.36 15.15 38.08
C GLU A 137 -45.02 16.20 39.14
N GLU A 138 -43.89 16.91 38.99
CA GLU A 138 -43.51 18.01 39.87
C GLU A 138 -44.49 19.18 39.79
N HIS A 139 -44.90 19.59 38.58
CA HIS A 139 -45.91 20.62 38.38
C HIS A 139 -47.24 20.24 39.04
N LEU A 140 -47.70 18.99 38.90
CA LEU A 140 -48.94 18.53 39.53
C LEU A 140 -48.84 18.55 41.06
N LYS A 141 -47.70 18.14 41.63
CA LYS A 141 -47.45 18.22 43.08
C LYS A 141 -47.51 19.67 43.57
N VAL A 142 -46.82 20.59 42.88
CA VAL A 142 -46.82 22.02 43.22
C VAL A 142 -48.22 22.61 43.13
N GLN A 143 -48.99 22.30 42.07
CA GLN A 143 -50.38 22.74 41.95
C GLN A 143 -51.26 22.20 43.10
N GLY A 144 -51.06 20.95 43.52
CA GLY A 144 -51.75 20.36 44.66
C GLY A 144 -51.48 21.11 45.96
N LEU A 145 -50.20 21.41 46.24
CA LEU A 145 -49.78 22.19 47.41
C LEU A 145 -50.38 23.59 47.39
N LEU A 146 -50.31 24.29 46.25
CA LEU A 146 -50.89 25.63 46.09
C LEU A 146 -52.40 25.65 46.33
N ARG A 147 -53.14 24.63 45.84
CA ARG A 147 -54.59 24.51 46.09
C ARG A 147 -54.88 24.28 47.57
N GLN A 148 -54.08 23.46 48.25
CA GLN A 148 -54.23 23.24 49.69
C GLN A 148 -53.93 24.51 50.48
N ASP A 149 -52.87 25.24 50.13
CA ASP A 149 -52.52 26.51 50.75
C ASP A 149 -53.60 27.57 50.52
N GLU A 150 -54.17 27.65 49.31
CA GLU A 150 -55.30 28.54 49.00
C GLU A 150 -56.52 28.24 49.89
N GLN A 151 -56.87 26.96 50.07
CA GLN A 151 -57.96 26.56 50.96
C GLN A 151 -57.66 26.90 52.41
N ASN A 152 -56.45 26.60 52.88
CA ASN A 152 -56.02 26.92 54.24
C ASN A 152 -56.07 28.43 54.51
N LEU A 153 -55.63 29.25 53.56
CA LEU A 153 -55.70 30.71 53.66
C LEU A 153 -57.15 31.22 53.69
N LYS A 154 -58.05 30.64 52.88
CA LYS A 154 -59.48 30.96 52.93
C LYS A 154 -60.12 30.63 54.28
N ILE A 155 -59.77 29.48 54.87
CA ILE A 155 -60.25 29.08 56.20
C ILE A 155 -59.72 30.06 57.26
N LYS A 156 -58.42 30.30 57.30
CA LYS A 156 -57.80 31.26 58.24
C LYS A 156 -58.41 32.65 58.12
N LEU A 157 -58.64 33.14 56.90
CA LEU A 157 -59.31 34.42 56.67
C LEU A 157 -60.71 34.43 57.31
N ARG A 158 -61.50 33.38 57.11
CA ARG A 158 -62.84 33.27 57.69
C ARG A 158 -62.82 33.20 59.22
N GLU A 159 -61.88 32.46 59.79
CA GLU A 159 -61.66 32.40 61.25
C GLU A 159 -61.29 33.77 61.81
N THR A 160 -60.39 34.52 61.16
CA THR A 160 -60.03 35.87 61.60
C THR A 160 -61.20 36.86 61.49
N GLN A 161 -62.05 36.73 60.47
CA GLN A 161 -63.26 37.54 60.33
C GLN A 161 -64.25 37.26 61.46
N LEU A 162 -64.53 35.98 61.74
CA LEU A 162 -65.42 35.58 62.84
C LEU A 162 -64.89 36.05 64.20
N SER A 163 -63.59 35.85 64.47
CA SER A 163 -62.96 36.35 65.70
C SER A 163 -63.05 37.87 65.83
N SER A 164 -62.86 38.61 64.73
CA SER A 164 -63.05 40.06 64.71
C SER A 164 -64.50 40.46 65.00
N GLU A 165 -65.49 39.76 64.43
CA GLU A 165 -66.91 40.00 64.71
C GLU A 165 -67.26 39.74 66.17
N ASP A 166 -66.74 38.66 66.75
CA ASP A 166 -66.93 38.31 68.16
C ASP A 166 -66.27 39.33 69.09
N ASN A 167 -65.07 39.82 68.77
CA ASN A 167 -64.41 40.90 69.50
C ASN A 167 -65.25 42.18 69.47
N VAL A 168 -65.78 42.57 68.30
CA VAL A 168 -66.67 43.73 68.17
C VAL A 168 -67.96 43.55 68.97
N ARG A 169 -68.58 42.35 68.95
CA ARG A 169 -69.75 42.06 69.80
C ARG A 169 -69.43 42.18 71.27
N THR A 170 -68.27 41.68 71.70
CA THR A 170 -67.85 41.71 73.11
C THR A 170 -67.62 43.16 73.56
N LEU A 171 -66.88 43.95 72.79
CA LEU A 171 -66.68 45.38 73.04
C LEU A 171 -68.01 46.16 73.11
N LYS A 172 -68.97 45.86 72.21
CA LYS A 172 -70.31 46.47 72.26
C LYS A 172 -71.04 46.13 73.56
N LYS A 173 -71.00 44.88 74.02
CA LYS A 173 -71.62 44.46 75.29
C LYS A 173 -70.96 45.11 76.50
N GLU A 174 -69.63 45.21 76.51
CA GLU A 174 -68.87 45.89 77.55
C GLU A 174 -69.25 47.38 77.61
N HIS A 175 -69.31 48.05 76.46
CA HIS A 175 -69.75 49.44 76.37
C HIS A 175 -71.20 49.64 76.86
N GLU A 176 -72.13 48.76 76.46
CA GLU A 176 -73.51 48.80 76.97
C GLU A 176 -73.58 48.59 78.50
N HIS A 177 -72.70 47.76 79.06
CA HIS A 177 -72.62 47.55 80.50
C HIS A 177 -72.02 48.77 81.23
N GLU A 178 -70.99 49.40 80.67
CA GLU A 178 -70.41 50.63 81.22
C GLU A 178 -71.39 51.82 81.19
N VAL A 179 -72.17 51.97 80.11
CA VAL A 179 -73.16 53.05 79.97
C VAL A 179 -74.38 52.85 80.89
N LYS A 180 -74.69 51.60 81.28
CA LYS A 180 -75.79 51.27 82.21
C LYS A 180 -75.41 51.36 83.69
N LYS A 181 -74.13 51.61 84.00
CA LYS A 181 -73.59 51.73 85.36
C LYS A 181 -73.53 53.20 85.78
#